data_AF-A0A9W7LFT1-F1
#
_entry.id   AF-A0A9W7LFT1-F1
#
_cell.length_a   1.000
_cell.length_b   1.000
_cell.length_c   1.000
_cell.angle_alpha   90.00
_cell.angle_beta   90.00
_cell.angle_gamma   90.00
#
_symmetry.space_group_name_H-M   'P 1'
#
loop_
_entity.id
_entity.type
_entity.pdbx_description
1 polymer ?
#
loop_
_entity_poly.entity_id
_entity_poly.type
_entity_poly.pdbx_seq_one_letter_code
_entity_poly.pdbx_strand_id
1 'polypeptide(L)'
;MSTPSPIKVLCISMGGERQSYIEKMFSTSTSFRVTFIPGVPSRSIRNKEGLLNAAYKSGILTEDPQTTFLAGKPSSQTSEWDDMDYPSELWKKGKSLNRERSVLACLMAHLNAMKFAVENDYDIILEDNVRMPKDLEGTADSIRSFIASSSTANVRYFGYLGPSDNLSWLYSVHIPSHSLSTPLHSPFPFSEHNVDGGMKGTCLWGAYGYMVDRRAYEVVVGKLREDIGALMWRGKRMKTYKIKPIDKIIPRRTYESGLSVLISNRPFFFRAPMLASKIHRKWDAAFCESTTLQLEKCGMTWDDLALTEAEVESVGRYKECGNWGSTELGDKGDEGGMGIEEREREERKEELRVARKKAVGGASSSSPSKKPSPSMSLISSPVSGLVLLLAVGFGSFVVTVAFVRYRRLKR
;
A
#
# COMPACT_ATOMS: atom_id res chain seq x y z
N MET A 1 26.96 -22.05 -23.62
CA MET A 1 25.65 -21.44 -23.31
C MET A 1 25.86 -19.93 -23.28
N SER A 2 25.02 -19.13 -23.94
CA SER A 2 25.11 -17.66 -23.87
C SER A 2 24.83 -17.20 -22.43
N THR A 3 25.61 -16.24 -21.93
CA THR A 3 25.33 -15.61 -20.64
C THR A 3 23.94 -14.98 -20.67
N PRO A 4 23.06 -15.23 -19.67
CA PRO A 4 21.75 -14.61 -19.61
C PRO A 4 21.86 -13.08 -19.65
N SER A 5 20.85 -12.43 -20.24
CA SER A 5 20.79 -10.96 -20.19
C SER A 5 20.66 -10.47 -18.74
N PRO A 6 21.24 -9.30 -18.40
CA PRO A 6 21.06 -8.70 -17.08
C PRO A 6 19.60 -8.36 -16.81
N ILE A 7 19.16 -8.59 -15.58
CA ILE A 7 17.83 -8.21 -15.07
C ILE A 7 17.76 -6.68 -15.01
N LYS A 8 16.79 -6.10 -15.70
CA LYS A 8 16.54 -4.66 -15.76
C LYS A 8 15.74 -4.22 -14.55
N VAL A 9 16.39 -3.53 -13.63
CA VAL A 9 15.80 -3.00 -12.40
C VAL A 9 15.49 -1.51 -12.57
N LEU A 10 14.24 -1.13 -12.39
CA LEU A 10 13.80 0.27 -12.29
C LEU A 10 13.62 0.64 -10.83
N CYS A 11 14.54 1.44 -10.27
CA CYS A 11 14.50 1.85 -8.88
C CYS A 11 13.87 3.24 -8.73
N ILE A 12 12.80 3.34 -7.93
CA ILE A 12 12.17 4.58 -7.53
C ILE A 12 13.02 5.20 -6.42
N SER A 13 13.59 6.38 -6.69
CA SER A 13 14.41 7.08 -5.70
C SER A 13 14.19 8.59 -5.68
N MET A 14 14.42 9.19 -4.51
CA MET A 14 14.52 10.63 -4.35
C MET A 14 15.97 11.14 -4.46
N GLY A 15 16.92 10.28 -4.84
CA GLY A 15 18.34 10.60 -4.92
C GLY A 15 19.07 10.47 -3.57
N GLY A 16 20.26 11.09 -3.51
CA GLY A 16 21.10 11.12 -2.30
C GLY A 16 21.73 9.76 -1.97
N GLU A 17 22.08 9.57 -0.70
CA GLU A 17 22.82 8.39 -0.21
C GLU A 17 22.11 7.07 -0.50
N ARG A 18 20.77 7.05 -0.47
CA ARG A 18 19.99 5.84 -0.78
C ARG A 18 20.19 5.40 -2.23
N GLN A 19 20.16 6.34 -3.17
CA GLN A 19 20.41 6.05 -4.58
C GLN A 19 21.84 5.54 -4.77
N SER A 20 22.83 6.24 -4.21
CA SER A 20 24.25 5.87 -4.30
C SER A 20 24.52 4.48 -3.71
N TYR A 21 23.82 4.12 -2.63
CA TYR A 21 23.92 2.79 -2.05
C TYR A 21 23.35 1.71 -2.97
N ILE A 22 22.14 1.91 -3.53
CA ILE A 22 21.54 0.96 -4.47
C ILE A 22 22.43 0.80 -5.72
N GLU A 23 22.99 1.89 -6.23
CA GLU A 23 23.93 1.87 -7.35
C GLU A 23 25.18 1.04 -7.03
N LYS A 24 25.79 1.27 -5.86
CA LYS A 24 26.93 0.47 -5.36
C LYS A 24 26.58 -1.00 -5.14
N MET A 25 25.38 -1.30 -4.63
CA MET A 25 24.92 -2.66 -4.38
C MET A 25 24.79 -3.44 -5.69
N PHE A 26 24.27 -2.83 -6.76
CA PHE A 26 24.11 -3.51 -8.05
C PHE A 26 25.37 -3.49 -8.92
N SER A 27 26.30 -2.54 -8.73
CA SER A 27 27.53 -2.45 -9.56
C SER A 27 28.52 -3.60 -9.32
N THR A 28 28.36 -4.36 -8.25
CA THR A 28 29.17 -5.54 -7.93
C THR A 28 28.73 -6.79 -8.70
N SER A 29 27.62 -6.75 -9.43
CA SER A 29 27.07 -7.87 -10.19
C SER A 29 26.87 -7.50 -11.66
N THR A 30 27.15 -8.44 -12.55
CA THR A 30 26.86 -8.29 -13.99
C THR A 30 25.45 -8.79 -14.35
N SER A 31 24.79 -9.50 -13.44
CA SER A 31 23.44 -10.03 -13.62
C SER A 31 22.34 -8.98 -13.51
N PHE A 32 22.66 -7.76 -13.08
CA PHE A 32 21.68 -6.68 -12.93
C PHE A 32 22.09 -5.44 -13.70
N ARG A 33 21.08 -4.71 -14.19
CA ARG A 33 21.23 -3.35 -14.71
C ARG A 33 20.19 -2.47 -14.05
N VAL A 34 20.64 -1.56 -13.20
CA VAL A 34 19.75 -0.63 -12.50
C VAL A 34 19.59 0.69 -13.28
N THR A 35 18.37 1.22 -13.29
CA THR A 35 18.03 2.56 -13.78
C THR A 35 17.13 3.22 -12.75
N PHE A 36 17.32 4.52 -12.54
CA PHE A 36 16.56 5.26 -11.54
C PHE A 36 15.44 6.07 -12.19
N ILE A 37 14.27 6.06 -11.56
CA ILE A 37 13.16 6.95 -11.87
C ILE A 37 12.91 7.87 -10.67
N PRO A 38 12.76 9.20 -10.89
CA PRO A 38 12.54 10.11 -9.78
C PRO A 38 11.21 9.84 -9.09
N GLY A 39 11.24 9.81 -7.76
CA GLY A 39 10.03 9.85 -6.95
C GLY A 39 9.27 11.18 -7.09
N VAL A 40 8.08 11.25 -6.51
CA VAL A 40 7.27 12.49 -6.48
C VAL A 40 7.44 13.15 -5.12
N PRO A 41 7.99 14.37 -5.02
CA PRO A 41 8.05 15.09 -3.75
C PRO A 41 6.64 15.44 -3.27
N SER A 42 6.27 15.08 -2.04
CA SER A 42 4.94 15.40 -1.49
C SER A 42 4.64 16.92 -1.44
N ARG A 43 5.69 17.75 -1.35
CA ARG A 43 5.57 19.22 -1.41
C ARG A 43 5.15 19.72 -2.80
N SER A 44 5.56 19.03 -3.87
CA SER A 44 5.25 19.42 -5.25
C SER A 44 3.76 19.32 -5.58
N ILE A 45 3.03 18.42 -4.91
CA ILE A 45 1.59 18.18 -5.14
C ILE A 45 0.68 18.91 -4.12
N ARG A 46 1.18 19.97 -3.48
CA ARG A 46 0.40 20.77 -2.52
C ARG A 46 -0.58 21.73 -3.20
N ASN A 47 -0.18 22.32 -4.32
CA ASN A 47 -1.00 23.25 -5.09
C ASN A 47 -1.75 22.51 -6.21
N LYS A 48 -2.71 23.22 -6.82
CA LYS A 48 -3.60 22.67 -7.86
C LYS A 48 -2.81 22.17 -9.05
N GLU A 49 -1.95 23.02 -9.58
CA GLU A 49 -1.13 22.74 -10.75
C GLU A 49 -0.24 21.51 -10.55
N GLY A 50 0.53 21.48 -9.46
CA GLY A 50 1.44 20.38 -9.16
C GLY A 50 0.73 19.05 -8.97
N LEU A 51 -0.44 19.05 -8.31
CA LEU A 51 -1.26 17.84 -8.17
C LEU A 51 -1.73 17.33 -9.54
N LEU A 52 -2.30 18.19 -10.37
CA LEU A 52 -2.86 17.79 -11.67
C LEU A 52 -1.75 17.37 -12.64
N ASN A 53 -0.62 18.07 -12.67
CA ASN A 53 0.54 17.69 -13.47
C ASN A 53 1.07 16.31 -13.06
N ALA A 54 1.14 16.02 -11.76
CA ALA A 54 1.58 14.70 -11.28
C ALA A 54 0.56 13.60 -11.59
N ALA A 55 -0.73 13.90 -11.52
CA ALA A 55 -1.81 12.99 -11.92
C ALA A 55 -1.78 12.68 -13.42
N TYR A 56 -1.49 13.67 -14.27
CA TYR A 56 -1.30 13.47 -15.71
C TYR A 56 -0.08 12.61 -16.03
N LYS A 57 1.09 12.91 -15.43
CA LYS A 57 2.31 12.11 -15.61
C LYS A 57 2.14 10.64 -15.20
N SER A 58 1.39 10.40 -14.12
CA SER A 58 1.06 9.04 -13.64
C SER A 58 -0.06 8.36 -14.42
N GLY A 59 -0.62 9.03 -15.42
CA GLY A 59 -1.68 8.51 -16.27
C GLY A 59 -3.07 8.51 -15.62
N ILE A 60 -3.24 9.06 -14.41
CA ILE A 60 -4.57 9.23 -13.77
C ILE A 60 -5.44 10.20 -14.58
N LEU A 61 -4.83 11.27 -15.11
CA LEU A 61 -5.50 12.16 -16.07
C LEU A 61 -5.12 11.76 -17.49
N THR A 62 -6.08 11.81 -18.42
CA THR A 62 -5.86 11.50 -19.84
C THR A 62 -5.43 12.72 -20.66
N GLU A 63 -5.68 13.92 -20.15
CA GLU A 63 -5.42 15.18 -20.84
C GLU A 63 -4.39 16.02 -20.08
N ASP A 64 -3.58 16.78 -20.81
CA ASP A 64 -2.65 17.72 -20.21
C ASP A 64 -3.43 18.85 -19.51
N PRO A 65 -3.31 18.99 -18.17
CA PRO A 65 -4.05 19.99 -17.42
C PRO A 65 -3.71 21.42 -17.82
N GLN A 66 -2.53 21.71 -18.39
CA GLN A 66 -2.14 23.04 -18.84
C GLN A 66 -2.93 23.49 -20.07
N THR A 67 -3.31 22.54 -20.93
CA THR A 67 -4.03 22.83 -22.19
C THR A 67 -5.54 22.72 -22.05
N THR A 68 -6.01 22.12 -20.95
CA THR A 68 -7.41 21.84 -20.66
C THR A 68 -7.88 22.61 -19.42
N PHE A 69 -7.84 21.97 -18.27
CA PHE A 69 -8.51 22.40 -17.05
C PHE A 69 -7.92 23.66 -16.43
N LEU A 70 -6.60 23.82 -16.43
CA LEU A 70 -5.95 25.06 -15.96
C LEU A 70 -6.13 26.21 -16.94
N ALA A 71 -6.36 25.92 -18.22
CA ALA A 71 -6.74 26.89 -19.24
C ALA A 71 -8.25 27.22 -19.24
N GLY A 72 -9.03 26.67 -18.31
CA GLY A 72 -10.48 26.91 -18.21
C GLY A 72 -11.32 26.16 -19.26
N LYS A 73 -10.74 25.20 -19.97
CA LYS A 73 -11.49 24.33 -20.91
C LYS A 73 -12.05 23.12 -20.16
N PRO A 74 -13.25 22.64 -20.53
CA PRO A 74 -13.79 21.42 -19.96
C PRO A 74 -12.89 20.23 -20.31
N SER A 75 -12.73 19.30 -19.37
CA SER A 75 -12.05 18.03 -19.63
C SER A 75 -13.03 17.06 -20.28
N SER A 76 -12.56 16.24 -21.23
CA SER A 76 -13.35 15.12 -21.75
C SER A 76 -13.43 13.93 -20.80
N GLN A 77 -12.59 13.90 -19.76
CA GLN A 77 -12.57 12.85 -18.76
C GLN A 77 -13.70 13.06 -17.74
N THR A 78 -14.76 12.29 -17.88
CA THR A 78 -15.89 12.25 -16.94
C THR A 78 -15.55 11.39 -15.73
N SER A 79 -16.08 11.76 -14.56
CA SER A 79 -16.04 10.89 -13.38
C SER A 79 -17.17 9.85 -13.44
N GLU A 80 -17.22 8.93 -12.46
CA GLU A 80 -18.40 8.08 -12.22
C GLU A 80 -19.69 8.89 -11.99
N TRP A 81 -19.57 10.18 -11.67
CA TRP A 81 -20.68 11.11 -11.49
C TRP A 81 -20.79 12.03 -12.71
N ASP A 82 -21.90 11.93 -13.44
CA ASP A 82 -22.14 12.64 -14.71
C ASP A 82 -21.96 14.17 -14.60
N ASP A 83 -22.20 14.74 -13.41
CA ASP A 83 -22.19 16.19 -13.18
C ASP A 83 -20.83 16.76 -12.71
N MET A 84 -19.78 15.95 -12.61
CA MET A 84 -18.45 16.42 -12.16
C MET A 84 -17.33 15.99 -13.09
N ASP A 85 -16.53 16.98 -13.53
CA ASP A 85 -15.28 16.71 -14.21
C ASP A 85 -14.25 16.11 -13.25
N TYR A 86 -13.60 15.03 -13.70
CA TYR A 86 -12.66 14.29 -12.87
C TYR A 86 -11.53 15.17 -12.30
N PRO A 87 -10.90 16.10 -13.06
CA PRO A 87 -9.84 16.97 -12.54
C PRO A 87 -10.29 17.89 -11.39
N SER A 88 -11.49 18.51 -11.48
CA SER A 88 -12.04 19.29 -10.36
C SER A 88 -12.24 18.45 -9.12
N GLU A 89 -12.79 17.24 -9.27
CA GLU A 89 -13.06 16.36 -8.15
C GLU A 89 -11.75 15.92 -7.47
N LEU A 90 -10.75 15.56 -8.27
CA LEU A 90 -9.40 15.23 -7.81
C LEU A 90 -8.81 16.37 -6.99
N TRP A 91 -8.87 17.60 -7.49
CA TRP A 91 -8.38 18.75 -6.74
C TRP A 91 -9.18 19.00 -5.46
N LYS A 92 -10.52 18.99 -5.54
CA LYS A 92 -11.42 19.24 -4.41
C LYS A 92 -11.13 18.28 -3.26
N LYS A 93 -11.00 16.98 -3.54
CA LYS A 93 -10.69 15.95 -2.55
C LYS A 93 -9.22 16.03 -2.10
N GLY A 94 -8.30 16.24 -3.04
CA GLY A 94 -6.85 16.35 -2.81
C GLY A 94 -6.43 17.47 -1.85
N LYS A 95 -7.14 18.59 -1.84
CA LYS A 95 -6.91 19.71 -0.88
C LYS A 95 -6.92 19.26 0.58
N SER A 96 -7.71 18.24 0.91
CA SER A 96 -7.92 17.80 2.29
C SER A 96 -6.87 16.80 2.81
N LEU A 97 -5.96 16.30 1.97
CA LEU A 97 -5.17 15.10 2.28
C LEU A 97 -4.18 15.24 3.45
N ASN A 98 -3.80 16.45 3.87
CA ASN A 98 -2.83 16.67 4.96
C ASN A 98 -1.61 15.72 4.89
N ARG A 99 -1.42 14.85 5.89
CA ARG A 99 -0.33 13.84 5.95
C ARG A 99 -0.43 12.77 4.85
N GLU A 100 -1.62 12.50 4.31
CA GLU A 100 -1.84 11.53 3.24
C GLU A 100 -1.26 11.97 1.89
N ARG A 101 -0.83 13.23 1.79
CA ARG A 101 -0.20 13.74 0.58
C ARG A 101 1.10 13.00 0.26
N SER A 102 1.85 12.53 1.25
CA SER A 102 3.03 11.72 1.00
C SER A 102 2.67 10.31 0.50
N VAL A 103 1.55 9.74 0.95
CA VAL A 103 1.02 8.48 0.41
C VAL A 103 0.58 8.66 -1.04
N LEU A 104 -0.09 9.78 -1.38
CA LEU A 104 -0.44 10.11 -2.77
C LEU A 104 0.81 10.26 -3.65
N ALA A 105 1.84 10.93 -3.14
CA ALA A 105 3.08 11.14 -3.88
C ALA A 105 3.81 9.81 -4.13
N CYS A 106 3.88 8.93 -3.13
CA CYS A 106 4.37 7.56 -3.28
C CYS A 106 3.56 6.81 -4.36
N LEU A 107 2.23 6.81 -4.27
CA LEU A 107 1.36 6.20 -5.29
C LEU A 107 1.66 6.71 -6.70
N MET A 108 1.76 8.02 -6.89
CA MET A 108 2.07 8.61 -8.20
C MET A 108 3.46 8.21 -8.70
N ALA A 109 4.45 8.09 -7.82
CA ALA A 109 5.79 7.62 -8.17
C ALA A 109 5.75 6.17 -8.68
N HIS A 110 5.00 5.28 -8.01
CA HIS A 110 4.83 3.91 -8.48
C HIS A 110 4.07 3.83 -9.80
N LEU A 111 3.02 4.64 -10.00
CA LEU A 111 2.32 4.67 -11.29
C LEU A 111 3.22 5.16 -12.44
N ASN A 112 4.07 6.17 -12.20
CA ASN A 112 5.09 6.60 -13.16
C ASN A 112 6.07 5.45 -13.47
N ALA A 113 6.52 4.74 -12.45
CA ALA A 113 7.44 3.61 -12.60
C ALA A 113 6.80 2.45 -13.35
N MET A 114 5.54 2.12 -13.07
CA MET A 114 4.79 1.09 -13.80
C MET A 114 4.67 1.45 -15.28
N LYS A 115 4.28 2.69 -15.58
CA LYS A 115 4.20 3.18 -16.96
C LYS A 115 5.54 3.02 -17.68
N PHE A 116 6.61 3.56 -17.09
CA PHE A 116 7.94 3.50 -17.68
C PHE A 116 8.44 2.07 -17.84
N ALA A 117 8.18 1.19 -16.86
CA ALA A 117 8.58 -0.20 -16.89
C ALA A 117 7.92 -0.97 -18.03
N VAL A 118 6.60 -0.81 -18.24
CA VAL A 118 5.88 -1.53 -19.31
C VAL A 118 6.16 -0.94 -20.70
N GLU A 119 6.55 0.33 -20.79
CA GLU A 119 6.95 0.99 -22.05
C GLU A 119 8.37 0.63 -22.48
N ASN A 120 9.24 0.25 -21.54
CA ASN A 120 10.66 0.03 -21.78
C ASN A 120 11.11 -1.38 -21.36
N ASP A 121 10.19 -2.32 -21.19
CA ASP A 121 10.43 -3.73 -20.84
C ASP A 121 11.40 -3.91 -19.66
N TYR A 122 11.09 -3.32 -18.50
CA TYR A 122 11.82 -3.57 -17.26
C TYR A 122 11.29 -4.83 -16.56
N ASP A 123 12.20 -5.60 -15.96
CA ASP A 123 11.85 -6.84 -15.27
C ASP A 123 11.32 -6.58 -13.86
N ILE A 124 11.88 -5.59 -13.16
CA ILE A 124 11.57 -5.31 -11.75
C ILE A 124 11.45 -3.82 -11.51
N ILE A 125 10.44 -3.42 -10.74
CA ILE A 125 10.30 -2.11 -10.10
C ILE A 125 10.64 -2.27 -8.62
N LEU A 126 11.46 -1.36 -8.09
CA LEU A 126 12.04 -1.45 -6.76
C LEU A 126 12.00 -0.09 -6.05
N GLU A 127 11.88 -0.07 -4.72
CA GLU A 127 12.09 1.14 -3.92
C GLU A 127 13.54 1.25 -3.44
N ASP A 128 14.07 2.45 -3.28
CA ASP A 128 15.44 2.69 -2.79
C ASP A 128 15.70 2.32 -1.31
N ASN A 129 14.69 1.76 -0.66
CA ASN A 129 14.64 1.48 0.76
C ASN A 129 14.74 -0.03 1.07
N VAL A 130 15.18 -0.83 0.10
CA VAL A 130 15.32 -2.29 0.20
C VAL A 130 16.77 -2.76 0.26
N ARG A 131 16.98 -3.96 0.77
CA ARG A 131 18.25 -4.68 0.82
C ARG A 131 18.08 -6.06 0.19
N MET A 132 19.17 -6.55 -0.38
CA MET A 132 19.23 -7.86 -1.03
C MET A 132 20.15 -8.80 -0.26
N PRO A 133 20.02 -10.12 -0.43
CA PRO A 133 21.06 -11.06 -0.03
C PRO A 133 22.42 -10.69 -0.63
N LYS A 134 23.52 -10.96 0.09
CA LYS A 134 24.89 -10.72 -0.39
C LYS A 134 25.25 -11.56 -1.64
N ASP A 135 24.62 -12.73 -1.79
CA ASP A 135 24.73 -13.56 -2.99
C ASP A 135 23.83 -13.00 -4.10
N LEU A 136 24.34 -12.00 -4.82
CA LEU A 136 23.59 -11.33 -5.89
C LEU A 136 23.36 -12.23 -7.10
N GLU A 137 24.33 -13.06 -7.48
CA GLU A 137 24.21 -13.94 -8.63
C GLU A 137 23.18 -15.06 -8.38
N GLY A 138 23.24 -15.71 -7.21
CA GLY A 138 22.21 -16.68 -6.81
C GLY A 138 20.83 -16.06 -6.66
N THR A 139 20.76 -14.80 -6.20
CA THR A 139 19.50 -14.03 -6.16
C THR A 139 18.97 -13.77 -7.58
N ALA A 140 19.83 -13.41 -8.53
CA ALA A 140 19.44 -13.21 -9.92
C ALA A 140 18.88 -14.48 -10.56
N ASP A 141 19.54 -15.62 -10.34
CA ASP A 141 19.08 -16.91 -10.86
C ASP A 141 17.75 -17.34 -10.26
N SER A 142 17.54 -17.06 -8.97
CA SER A 142 16.26 -17.32 -8.30
C SER A 142 15.14 -16.44 -8.83
N ILE A 143 15.42 -15.16 -9.11
CA ILE A 143 14.47 -14.23 -9.75
C ILE A 143 14.10 -14.73 -11.15
N ARG A 144 15.09 -15.08 -11.98
CA ARG A 144 14.85 -15.62 -13.34
C ARG A 144 14.00 -16.88 -13.28
N SER A 145 14.29 -17.77 -12.34
CA SER A 145 13.53 -19.01 -12.13
C SER A 145 12.10 -18.71 -11.71
N PHE A 146 11.87 -17.72 -10.84
CA PHE A 146 10.52 -17.30 -10.47
C PHE A 146 9.75 -16.73 -11.67
N ILE A 147 10.37 -15.85 -12.46
CA ILE A 147 9.75 -15.30 -13.68
C ILE A 147 9.39 -16.43 -14.66
N ALA A 148 10.32 -17.35 -14.91
CA ALA A 148 10.13 -18.46 -15.85
C ALA A 148 9.05 -19.45 -15.40
N SER A 149 9.00 -19.78 -14.12
CA SER A 149 8.02 -20.73 -13.55
C SER A 149 6.57 -20.21 -13.58
N SER A 150 6.38 -18.92 -13.80
CA SER A 150 5.08 -18.26 -13.67
C SER A 150 4.70 -17.41 -14.87
N SER A 151 5.01 -17.82 -16.10
CA SER A 151 4.87 -16.99 -17.32
C SER A 151 3.49 -16.34 -17.53
N THR A 152 2.43 -16.88 -16.92
CA THR A 152 1.05 -16.35 -17.01
C THR A 152 0.70 -15.28 -15.96
N ALA A 153 1.57 -15.03 -14.98
CA ALA A 153 1.30 -14.03 -13.94
C ALA A 153 1.43 -12.60 -14.46
N ASN A 154 0.45 -11.77 -14.11
CA ASN A 154 0.40 -10.36 -14.53
C ASN A 154 1.10 -9.44 -13.53
N VAL A 155 1.14 -9.84 -12.25
CA VAL A 155 1.91 -9.17 -11.20
C VAL A 155 2.68 -10.20 -10.39
N ARG A 156 3.96 -9.93 -10.12
CA ARG A 156 4.82 -10.75 -9.26
C ARG A 156 5.44 -9.87 -8.17
N TYR A 157 5.33 -10.28 -6.91
CA TYR A 157 6.02 -9.62 -5.80
C TYR A 157 7.29 -10.38 -5.43
N PHE A 158 8.43 -9.70 -5.57
CA PHE A 158 9.75 -10.15 -5.15
C PHE A 158 10.11 -9.67 -3.75
N GLY A 159 9.48 -8.59 -3.29
CA GLY A 159 9.60 -8.05 -1.94
C GLY A 159 8.26 -7.50 -1.47
N TYR A 160 7.83 -7.98 -0.31
CA TYR A 160 6.58 -7.58 0.35
C TYR A 160 6.78 -7.58 1.87
N LEU A 161 5.90 -6.92 2.63
CA LEU A 161 5.84 -6.99 4.10
C LEU A 161 4.44 -7.43 4.54
N GLY A 162 4.28 -7.62 5.85
CA GLY A 162 2.99 -7.75 6.53
C GLY A 162 3.21 -7.38 8.00
N PRO A 163 2.17 -7.02 8.78
CA PRO A 163 2.27 -7.14 10.23
C PRO A 163 2.73 -8.56 10.61
N SER A 164 3.48 -8.71 11.70
CA SER A 164 4.06 -10.00 12.10
C SER A 164 3.05 -11.14 12.18
N ASP A 165 1.84 -10.89 12.69
CA ASP A 165 0.76 -11.89 12.75
C ASP A 165 0.29 -12.33 11.36
N ASN A 166 0.18 -11.39 10.42
CA ASN A 166 -0.22 -11.67 9.05
C ASN A 166 0.88 -12.40 8.27
N LEU A 167 2.15 -12.09 8.54
CA LEU A 167 3.27 -12.83 7.97
C LEU A 167 3.35 -14.24 8.53
N SER A 168 3.15 -14.40 9.83
CA SER A 168 3.11 -15.72 10.47
C SER A 168 2.01 -16.58 9.86
N TRP A 169 0.81 -16.03 9.66
CA TRP A 169 -0.28 -16.68 8.95
C TRP A 169 0.05 -16.97 7.48
N LEU A 170 0.66 -16.02 6.76
CA LEU A 170 1.09 -16.24 5.37
C LEU A 170 2.01 -17.46 5.27
N TYR A 171 3.04 -17.53 6.12
CA TYR A 171 4.01 -18.63 6.10
C TYR A 171 3.45 -19.94 6.65
N SER A 172 2.42 -19.92 7.50
CA SER A 172 1.80 -21.17 7.97
C SER A 172 0.75 -21.72 7.01
N VAL A 173 0.02 -20.85 6.29
CA VAL A 173 -1.13 -21.25 5.47
C VAL A 173 -0.83 -21.21 3.96
N HIS A 174 -0.10 -20.22 3.49
CA HIS A 174 0.08 -19.97 2.05
C HIS A 174 1.46 -20.35 1.50
N ILE A 175 2.48 -20.40 2.36
CA ILE A 175 3.86 -20.73 1.98
C ILE A 175 4.33 -21.91 2.85
N PRO A 176 3.92 -23.15 2.54
CA PRO A 176 4.24 -24.30 3.39
C PRO A 176 5.75 -24.42 3.55
N SER A 177 6.22 -24.25 4.78
CA SER A 177 7.60 -24.49 5.14
C SER A 177 7.91 -25.98 4.95
N HIS A 178 9.09 -26.30 4.40
CA HIS A 178 9.73 -27.63 4.45
C HIS A 178 9.63 -28.59 3.26
N SER A 179 9.43 -28.15 2.01
CA SER A 179 9.75 -29.02 0.88
C SER A 179 10.80 -28.40 -0.06
N LEU A 180 11.86 -29.15 -0.37
CA LEU A 180 12.75 -28.87 -1.50
C LEU A 180 11.99 -28.88 -2.85
N SER A 181 10.76 -29.40 -2.87
CA SER A 181 9.83 -29.36 -3.99
C SER A 181 8.79 -28.23 -3.88
N THR A 182 8.88 -27.34 -2.89
CA THR A 182 7.90 -26.25 -2.74
C THR A 182 7.97 -25.36 -3.98
N PRO A 183 6.83 -24.99 -4.60
CA PRO A 183 6.80 -24.03 -5.68
C PRO A 183 7.58 -22.77 -5.32
N LEU A 184 8.22 -22.12 -6.30
CA LEU A 184 8.95 -20.86 -6.05
C LEU A 184 8.04 -19.70 -5.64
N HIS A 185 6.72 -19.88 -5.77
CA HIS A 185 5.73 -18.85 -5.60
C HIS A 185 4.39 -19.37 -5.10
N SER A 186 3.60 -18.44 -4.55
CA SER A 186 2.22 -18.68 -4.14
C SER A 186 1.30 -17.59 -4.72
N PRO A 187 0.01 -17.89 -4.92
CA PRO A 187 -0.99 -16.85 -5.19
C PRO A 187 -0.99 -15.80 -4.09
N PHE A 188 -1.22 -14.54 -4.45
CA PHE A 188 -1.35 -13.46 -3.47
C PHE A 188 -2.54 -13.74 -2.54
N PRO A 189 -2.39 -13.61 -1.20
CA PRO A 189 -3.44 -13.94 -0.24
C PRO A 189 -4.52 -12.84 -0.22
N PHE A 190 -5.52 -12.99 -1.09
CA PHE A 190 -6.70 -12.11 -1.10
C PHE A 190 -7.68 -12.40 0.03
N SER A 191 -7.62 -13.60 0.62
CA SER A 191 -8.42 -13.95 1.79
C SER A 191 -8.08 -13.07 2.98
N GLU A 192 -9.10 -12.48 3.58
CA GLU A 192 -8.97 -11.67 4.80
C GLU A 192 -8.57 -12.58 5.97
N HIS A 193 -7.38 -12.39 6.54
CA HIS A 193 -7.05 -12.96 7.84
C HIS A 193 -7.74 -12.11 8.92
N ASN A 194 -8.84 -12.63 9.47
CA ASN A 194 -9.49 -12.04 10.64
C ASN A 194 -8.74 -12.51 11.89
N VAL A 195 -7.78 -11.72 12.35
CA VAL A 195 -7.40 -11.82 13.77
C VAL A 195 -8.58 -11.25 14.56
N ASP A 196 -9.09 -12.00 15.53
CA ASP A 196 -10.32 -11.72 16.29
C ASP A 196 -10.54 -10.21 16.57
N GLY A 197 -11.50 -9.61 15.85
CA GLY A 197 -11.93 -8.21 16.04
C GLY A 197 -11.16 -7.14 15.24
N GLY A 198 -10.18 -7.50 14.41
CA GLY A 198 -9.37 -6.58 13.60
C GLY A 198 -9.98 -6.16 12.26
N MET A 199 -9.56 -4.99 11.74
CA MET A 199 -9.98 -4.49 10.43
C MET A 199 -9.65 -5.46 9.30
N LYS A 200 -10.67 -5.83 8.52
CA LYS A 200 -10.57 -6.54 7.24
C LYS A 200 -9.67 -5.79 6.26
N GLY A 201 -8.54 -6.38 5.89
CA GLY A 201 -7.59 -5.81 4.93
C GLY A 201 -6.66 -6.88 4.37
N THR A 202 -5.99 -6.59 3.24
CA THR A 202 -5.02 -7.54 2.67
C THR A 202 -3.87 -7.75 3.66
N CYS A 203 -3.45 -9.01 3.80
CA CYS A 203 -2.48 -9.42 4.80
C CYS A 203 -1.10 -8.78 4.60
N LEU A 204 -0.77 -8.44 3.35
CA LEU A 204 0.50 -7.85 2.95
C LEU A 204 0.37 -6.33 2.76
N TRP A 205 1.41 -5.62 3.20
CA TRP A 205 1.65 -4.19 3.00
C TRP A 205 3.10 -3.98 2.53
N GLY A 206 3.39 -2.87 1.86
CA GLY A 206 4.71 -2.60 1.29
C GLY A 206 4.96 -3.36 -0.01
N ALA A 207 4.99 -2.62 -1.12
CA ALA A 207 5.24 -3.14 -2.46
C ALA A 207 6.60 -2.61 -2.95
N TYR A 208 7.68 -3.14 -2.37
CA TYR A 208 9.01 -2.57 -2.56
C TYR A 208 9.91 -3.32 -3.54
N GLY A 209 9.44 -4.46 -4.07
CA GLY A 209 10.02 -5.12 -5.24
C GLY A 209 8.96 -5.92 -6.00
N TYR A 210 8.64 -5.54 -7.23
CA TYR A 210 7.60 -6.21 -8.02
C TYR A 210 7.78 -6.09 -9.54
N MET A 211 7.19 -7.02 -10.29
CA MET A 211 7.00 -6.95 -11.74
C MET A 211 5.52 -6.71 -12.03
N VAL A 212 5.23 -5.91 -13.04
CA VAL A 212 3.87 -5.74 -13.57
C VAL A 212 3.90 -5.82 -15.09
N ASP A 213 2.96 -6.55 -15.68
CA ASP A 213 2.79 -6.58 -17.12
C ASP A 213 1.90 -5.42 -17.61
N ARG A 214 1.87 -5.23 -18.93
CA ARG A 214 1.08 -4.17 -19.57
C ARG A 214 -0.41 -4.26 -19.24
N ARG A 215 -0.99 -5.46 -19.20
CA ARG A 215 -2.42 -5.66 -18.96
C ARG A 215 -2.82 -5.26 -17.54
N ALA A 216 -2.03 -5.66 -16.54
CA ALA A 216 -2.26 -5.27 -15.15
C ALA A 216 -2.07 -3.76 -14.95
N TYR A 217 -1.06 -3.14 -15.58
CA TYR A 217 -0.90 -1.69 -15.56
C TYR A 217 -2.13 -0.96 -16.12
N GLU A 218 -2.61 -1.36 -17.30
CA GLU A 218 -3.78 -0.77 -17.95
C GLU A 218 -5.05 -0.92 -17.11
N VAL A 219 -5.26 -2.08 -16.50
CA VAL A 219 -6.38 -2.31 -15.56
C VAL A 219 -6.30 -1.39 -14.35
N VAL A 220 -5.12 -1.30 -13.73
CA VAL A 220 -4.91 -0.45 -12.54
C VAL A 220 -5.20 1.01 -12.88
N VAL A 221 -4.58 1.54 -13.94
CA VAL A 221 -4.73 2.94 -14.33
C VAL A 221 -6.14 3.22 -14.85
N GLY A 222 -6.71 2.32 -15.65
CA GLY A 222 -8.09 2.41 -16.12
C GLY A 222 -9.07 2.56 -14.97
N LYS A 223 -8.93 1.73 -13.92
CA LYS A 223 -9.83 1.84 -12.77
C LYS A 223 -9.64 3.14 -11.99
N LEU A 224 -8.42 3.65 -11.90
CA LEU A 224 -8.16 4.94 -11.26
C LEU A 224 -8.72 6.11 -12.07
N ARG A 225 -8.70 6.05 -13.41
CA ARG A 225 -9.28 7.07 -14.31
C ARG A 225 -10.79 7.20 -14.20
N GLU A 226 -11.47 6.08 -13.95
CA GLU A 226 -12.93 6.01 -13.87
C GLU A 226 -13.46 6.43 -12.49
N ASP A 227 -12.78 6.01 -11.42
CA ASP A 227 -13.29 6.07 -10.06
C ASP A 227 -12.26 6.73 -9.13
N ILE A 228 -12.50 7.98 -8.76
CA ILE A 228 -11.67 8.67 -7.75
C ILE A 228 -11.77 8.00 -6.37
N GLY A 229 -12.85 7.29 -6.08
CA GLY A 229 -13.03 6.42 -4.92
C GLY A 229 -12.05 5.24 -4.92
N ALA A 230 -11.55 4.82 -6.09
CA ALA A 230 -10.47 3.85 -6.22
C ALA A 230 -9.11 4.40 -5.77
N LEU A 231 -8.94 5.72 -5.82
CA LEU A 231 -7.73 6.43 -5.38
C LEU A 231 -7.82 6.85 -3.90
N MET A 232 -8.96 7.42 -3.49
CA MET A 232 -9.12 8.01 -2.17
C MET A 232 -10.52 7.83 -1.59
N TRP A 233 -10.60 7.74 -0.27
CA TRP A 233 -11.86 7.50 0.43
C TRP A 233 -12.00 8.42 1.64
N ARG A 234 -13.24 8.61 2.10
CA ARG A 234 -13.55 9.38 3.30
C ARG A 234 -14.70 8.73 4.04
N GLY A 235 -14.42 8.21 5.23
CA GLY A 235 -15.47 7.68 6.11
C GLY A 235 -16.40 8.78 6.63
N LYS A 236 -17.63 8.41 7.03
CA LYS A 236 -18.70 9.35 7.46
C LYS A 236 -18.26 10.37 8.53
N ARG A 237 -17.35 9.99 9.43
CA ARG A 237 -16.86 10.84 10.53
C ARG A 237 -15.47 11.44 10.29
N MET A 238 -14.89 11.21 9.12
CA MET A 238 -13.55 11.68 8.81
C MET A 238 -13.58 13.13 8.34
N LYS A 239 -12.64 13.94 8.85
CA LYS A 239 -12.50 15.35 8.41
C LYS A 239 -11.82 15.46 7.05
N THR A 240 -10.89 14.54 6.76
CA THR A 240 -10.04 14.54 5.57
C THR A 240 -10.20 13.25 4.78
N TYR A 241 -9.91 13.29 3.49
CA TYR A 241 -9.77 12.09 2.67
C TYR A 241 -8.50 11.31 3.07
N LYS A 242 -8.50 10.02 2.75
CA LYS A 242 -7.38 9.07 2.88
C LYS A 242 -7.03 8.51 1.52
N ILE A 243 -5.74 8.30 1.28
CA ILE A 243 -5.29 7.64 0.07
C ILE A 243 -5.30 6.14 0.28
N LYS A 244 -5.73 5.40 -0.73
CA LYS A 244 -5.51 3.95 -0.79
C LYS A 244 -4.05 3.74 -1.22
N PRO A 245 -3.19 3.13 -0.39
CA PRO A 245 -1.79 2.98 -0.75
C PRO A 245 -1.63 1.99 -1.92
N ILE A 246 -0.52 2.13 -2.65
CA ILE A 246 -0.30 1.44 -3.92
C ILE A 246 -0.27 -0.09 -3.77
N ASP A 247 0.28 -0.57 -2.66
CA ASP A 247 0.34 -1.97 -2.24
C ASP A 247 -1.05 -2.59 -2.02
N LYS A 248 -2.10 -1.79 -1.84
CA LYS A 248 -3.50 -2.24 -1.81
C LYS A 248 -4.17 -2.10 -3.17
N ILE A 249 -3.78 -1.12 -3.98
CA ILE A 249 -4.38 -0.87 -5.30
C ILE A 249 -3.94 -1.93 -6.30
N ILE A 250 -2.63 -2.15 -6.48
CA ILE A 250 -2.10 -3.06 -7.49
C ILE A 250 -2.71 -4.46 -7.38
N PRO A 251 -2.59 -5.18 -6.26
CA PRO A 251 -3.04 -6.56 -6.22
C PRO A 251 -4.56 -6.65 -6.33
N ARG A 252 -5.28 -5.72 -5.69
CA ARG A 252 -6.75 -5.73 -5.67
C ARG A 252 -7.35 -5.47 -7.05
N ARG A 253 -6.91 -4.44 -7.77
CA ARG A 253 -7.49 -4.09 -9.09
C ARG A 253 -7.13 -5.13 -10.15
N THR A 254 -5.92 -5.67 -10.07
CA THR A 254 -5.48 -6.78 -10.91
C THR A 254 -6.38 -8.01 -10.70
N TYR A 255 -6.57 -8.43 -9.44
CA TYR A 255 -7.39 -9.59 -9.10
C TYR A 255 -8.88 -9.41 -9.42
N GLU A 256 -9.47 -8.25 -9.12
CA GLU A 256 -10.86 -7.93 -9.45
C GLU A 256 -11.14 -8.01 -10.97
N SER A 257 -10.10 -7.93 -11.79
CA SER A 257 -10.18 -8.04 -13.26
C SER A 257 -9.83 -9.45 -13.78
N GLY A 258 -9.72 -10.44 -12.90
CA GLY A 258 -9.41 -11.83 -13.25
C GLY A 258 -7.96 -12.08 -13.65
N LEU A 259 -7.05 -11.16 -13.32
CA LEU A 259 -5.63 -11.29 -13.60
C LEU A 259 -4.88 -11.91 -12.42
N SER A 260 -3.79 -12.61 -12.71
CA SER A 260 -3.03 -13.37 -11.72
C SER A 260 -2.00 -12.48 -11.00
N VAL A 261 -1.98 -12.60 -9.67
CA VAL A 261 -1.04 -11.92 -8.78
C VAL A 261 -0.33 -12.99 -7.96
N LEU A 262 0.99 -13.05 -8.06
CA LEU A 262 1.82 -14.00 -7.34
C LEU A 262 2.79 -13.30 -6.40
N ILE A 263 3.19 -14.01 -5.36
CA ILE A 263 4.28 -13.63 -4.46
C ILE A 263 5.37 -14.70 -4.51
N SER A 264 6.63 -14.29 -4.39
CA SER A 264 7.73 -15.22 -4.15
C SER A 264 7.57 -15.87 -2.77
N ASN A 265 7.90 -17.15 -2.66
CA ASN A 265 7.84 -17.86 -1.37
C ASN A 265 9.01 -17.51 -0.45
N ARG A 266 10.11 -17.04 -1.06
CA ARG A 266 11.27 -16.46 -0.40
C ARG A 266 11.50 -15.07 -1.00
N PRO A 267 11.25 -13.98 -0.26
CA PRO A 267 11.51 -12.64 -0.76
C PRO A 267 12.98 -12.48 -1.18
N PHE A 268 13.19 -11.77 -2.28
CA PHE A 268 14.51 -11.38 -2.80
C PHE A 268 14.91 -9.98 -2.32
N PHE A 269 13.92 -9.18 -1.91
CA PHE A 269 14.10 -7.82 -1.41
C PHE A 269 13.46 -7.68 -0.04
N PHE A 270 14.26 -7.20 0.91
CA PHE A 270 13.88 -6.99 2.30
C PHE A 270 13.88 -5.50 2.61
N ARG A 271 13.05 -5.04 3.54
CA ARG A 271 13.07 -3.64 3.95
C ARG A 271 14.36 -3.34 4.71
N ALA A 272 15.05 -2.28 4.34
CA ALA A 272 16.27 -1.85 5.06
C ALA A 272 15.96 -1.48 6.52
N PRO A 273 16.85 -1.84 7.47
CA PRO A 273 16.63 -1.54 8.88
C PRO A 273 16.80 -0.04 9.14
N MET A 274 15.98 0.53 10.02
CA MET A 274 16.13 1.90 10.56
C MET A 274 16.23 3.05 9.53
N LEU A 275 15.86 2.82 8.27
CA LEU A 275 15.62 3.91 7.31
C LEU A 275 14.32 4.62 7.70
N ALA A 276 14.44 5.64 8.56
CA ALA A 276 13.31 6.39 9.10
C ALA A 276 12.31 6.72 7.99
N SER A 277 11.09 6.21 8.11
CA SER A 277 10.08 6.45 7.10
C SER A 277 9.66 7.91 7.16
N LYS A 278 9.84 8.63 6.04
CA LYS A 278 9.37 10.02 5.90
C LYS A 278 7.85 10.14 6.00
N ILE A 279 7.13 9.02 5.90
CA ILE A 279 5.66 8.94 5.89
C ILE A 279 5.14 8.35 7.21
N HIS A 280 5.89 7.42 7.79
CA HIS A 280 5.38 6.45 8.75
C HIS A 280 6.39 6.13 9.88
N ARG A 281 7.09 7.12 10.44
CA ARG A 281 8.10 6.92 11.50
C ARG A 281 7.65 5.98 12.63
N LYS A 282 6.39 6.10 13.07
CA LYS A 282 5.81 5.25 14.13
C LYS A 282 5.74 3.75 13.80
N TRP A 283 5.90 3.38 12.52
CA TRP A 283 5.84 2.00 12.05
C TRP A 283 7.22 1.42 11.76
N ASP A 284 8.31 2.19 11.90
CA ASP A 284 9.65 1.74 11.54
C ASP A 284 10.11 0.52 12.36
N ALA A 285 9.88 0.53 13.67
CA ALA A 285 10.17 -0.63 14.53
C ALA A 285 9.39 -1.87 14.09
N ALA A 286 8.08 -1.72 13.84
CA ALA A 286 7.23 -2.80 13.36
C ALA A 286 7.69 -3.33 11.98
N PHE A 287 8.23 -2.48 11.10
CA PHE A 287 8.80 -2.91 9.83
C PHE A 287 10.06 -3.74 10.03
N CYS A 288 10.94 -3.35 10.95
CA CYS A 288 12.15 -4.11 11.25
C CYS A 288 11.84 -5.46 11.92
N GLU A 289 10.86 -5.51 12.84
CA GLU A 289 10.35 -6.76 13.42
C GLU A 289 9.78 -7.68 12.34
N SER A 290 8.94 -7.14 11.45
CA SER A 290 8.35 -7.88 10.35
C SER A 290 9.41 -8.41 9.39
N THR A 291 10.46 -7.63 9.11
CA THR A 291 11.58 -8.06 8.26
C THR A 291 12.41 -9.14 8.94
N THR A 292 12.63 -9.04 10.26
CA THR A 292 13.32 -10.07 11.05
C THR A 292 12.58 -11.40 10.97
N LEU A 293 11.25 -11.38 11.14
CA LEU A 293 10.42 -12.57 10.97
C LEU A 293 10.51 -13.15 9.55
N GLN A 294 10.50 -12.32 8.50
CA GLN A 294 10.66 -12.80 7.12
C GLN A 294 12.01 -13.47 6.90
N LEU A 295 13.10 -12.89 7.42
CA LEU A 295 14.44 -13.46 7.33
C LEU A 295 14.47 -14.83 8.03
N GLU A 296 13.95 -14.93 9.24
CA GLU A 296 13.85 -16.19 9.99
C GLU A 296 13.09 -17.26 9.20
N LYS A 297 11.92 -16.92 8.65
CA LYS A 297 11.11 -17.85 7.83
C LYS A 297 11.81 -18.28 6.54
N CYS A 298 12.78 -17.52 6.07
CA CYS A 298 13.61 -17.83 4.91
C CYS A 298 14.93 -18.52 5.25
N GLY A 299 15.19 -18.83 6.53
CA GLY A 299 16.48 -19.35 6.97
C GLY A 299 17.63 -18.37 6.77
N MET A 300 17.34 -17.08 6.91
CA MET A 300 18.29 -15.98 6.77
C MET A 300 18.35 -15.15 8.04
N THR A 301 19.39 -14.32 8.13
CA THR A 301 19.62 -13.33 9.17
C THR A 301 19.92 -11.97 8.53
N TRP A 302 19.99 -10.93 9.35
CA TRP A 302 20.43 -9.62 8.89
C TRP A 302 21.85 -9.61 8.33
N ASP A 303 22.71 -10.54 8.77
CA ASP A 303 24.11 -10.62 8.33
C ASP A 303 24.22 -11.18 6.90
N ASP A 304 23.16 -11.81 6.39
CA ASP A 304 23.08 -12.29 5.02
C ASP A 304 22.71 -11.20 4.01
N LEU A 305 22.26 -10.04 4.49
CA LEU A 305 21.88 -8.91 3.65
C LEU A 305 23.09 -8.00 3.37
N ALA A 306 23.13 -7.44 2.16
CA ALA A 306 23.97 -6.29 1.87
C ALA A 306 23.38 -5.09 2.65
N LEU A 307 24.06 -4.67 3.73
CA LEU A 307 23.69 -3.53 4.58
C LEU A 307 24.74 -2.40 4.49
N THR A 308 24.36 -1.18 4.84
CA THR A 308 25.34 -0.10 5.11
C THR A 308 26.01 -0.28 6.47
N GLU A 309 27.12 0.41 6.73
CA GLU A 309 27.78 0.41 8.05
C GLU A 309 26.82 0.86 9.16
N ALA A 310 26.07 1.95 8.95
CA ALA A 310 25.08 2.46 9.90
C ALA A 310 23.91 1.48 10.16
N GLU A 311 23.54 0.71 9.13
CA GLU A 311 22.54 -0.35 9.26
C GLU A 311 23.06 -1.55 10.04
N VAL A 312 24.32 -1.96 9.80
CA VAL A 312 24.99 -3.01 10.59
C VAL A 312 25.07 -2.61 12.06
N GLU A 313 25.45 -1.36 12.36
CA GLU A 313 25.47 -0.85 13.74
C GLU A 313 24.07 -0.88 14.37
N SER A 314 23.05 -0.49 13.61
CA SER A 314 21.66 -0.50 14.09
C SER A 314 21.15 -1.91 14.38
N VAL A 315 21.47 -2.88 13.52
CA VAL A 315 21.17 -4.31 13.76
C VAL A 315 21.95 -4.83 14.97
N GLY A 316 23.22 -4.45 15.13
CA GLY A 316 24.05 -4.82 16.28
C GLY A 316 23.43 -4.36 17.60
N ARG A 317 23.02 -3.09 17.68
CA ARG A 317 22.28 -2.56 18.83
C ARG A 317 21.00 -3.33 19.11
N TYR A 318 20.20 -3.62 18.09
CA TYR A 318 18.98 -4.42 18.25
C TYR A 318 19.28 -5.80 18.84
N LYS A 319 20.33 -6.48 18.35
CA LYS A 319 20.78 -7.78 18.89
C LYS A 319 21.19 -7.68 20.37
N GLU A 320 21.78 -6.56 20.79
CA GLU A 320 22.20 -6.34 22.18
C GLU A 320 21.05 -5.96 23.12
N CYS A 321 20.16 -5.06 22.70
CA CYS A 321 19.15 -4.45 23.59
C CYS A 321 17.71 -4.97 23.36
N GLY A 322 17.49 -5.78 22.32
CA GLY A 322 16.19 -6.34 21.94
C GLY A 322 15.18 -5.33 21.39
N ASN A 323 15.58 -4.07 21.14
CA ASN A 323 14.67 -3.00 20.73
C ASN A 323 15.21 -2.24 19.51
N TRP A 324 14.36 -2.05 18.49
CA TRP A 324 14.65 -1.21 17.32
C TRP A 324 14.59 0.30 17.64
N GLY A 325 14.95 0.67 18.87
CA GLY A 325 14.82 2.04 19.37
C GLY A 325 15.48 3.02 18.41
N SER A 326 14.82 4.15 18.16
CA SER A 326 15.51 5.31 17.65
C SER A 326 16.56 5.65 18.70
N THR A 327 17.82 5.28 18.46
CA THR A 327 18.88 6.06 19.06
C THR A 327 18.53 7.49 18.71
N GLU A 328 18.45 8.35 19.72
CA GLU A 328 18.45 9.80 19.55
C GLU A 328 19.82 10.19 18.95
N LEU A 329 20.19 9.61 17.80
CA LEU A 329 21.23 10.09 16.91
C LEU A 329 20.75 11.48 16.56
N GLY A 330 21.27 12.45 17.32
CA GLY A 330 20.72 13.79 17.45
C GLY A 330 20.29 14.33 16.10
N ASP A 331 18.98 14.28 15.84
CA ASP A 331 18.32 14.91 14.70
C ASP A 331 18.28 16.42 15.02
N LYS A 332 19.45 17.02 15.28
CA LYS A 332 19.64 18.44 15.58
C LYS A 332 19.51 19.32 14.32
N GLY A 333 19.19 18.74 13.16
CA GLY A 333 19.43 19.40 11.88
C GLY A 333 18.22 19.75 11.03
N ASP A 334 17.07 19.07 11.17
CA ASP A 334 15.97 19.27 10.21
C ASP A 334 14.58 19.06 10.84
N GLU A 335 14.43 19.49 12.10
CA GLU A 335 13.13 19.76 12.71
C GLU A 335 12.47 20.96 12.01
N GLY A 336 11.96 20.73 10.80
CA GLY A 336 10.85 21.49 10.26
C GLY A 336 9.59 21.29 11.09
N GLY A 337 9.55 21.89 12.28
CA GLY A 337 8.38 22.52 12.89
C GLY A 337 7.19 21.67 13.31
N MET A 338 7.28 20.34 13.44
CA MET A 338 6.12 19.53 13.84
C MET A 338 6.23 18.83 15.20
N GLY A 339 7.43 18.61 15.76
CA GLY A 339 7.59 17.88 17.02
C GLY A 339 7.20 18.70 18.25
N ILE A 340 7.81 19.88 18.39
CA ILE A 340 7.59 20.76 19.54
C ILE A 340 6.17 21.34 19.53
N GLU A 341 5.71 21.86 18.39
CA GLU A 341 4.34 22.39 18.30
C GLU A 341 3.24 21.35 18.55
N GLU A 342 3.43 20.09 18.15
CA GLU A 342 2.42 19.04 18.39
C GLU A 342 2.41 18.61 19.87
N ARG A 343 3.58 18.54 20.51
CA ARG A 343 3.71 18.29 21.95
C ARG A 343 3.13 19.43 22.78
N GLU A 344 3.49 20.69 22.50
CA GLU A 344 2.93 21.88 23.14
C GLU A 344 1.41 21.99 22.90
N ARG A 345 0.93 21.59 21.72
CA ARG A 345 -0.51 21.57 21.41
C ARG A 345 -1.25 20.49 22.20
N GLU A 346 -0.67 19.31 22.40
CA GLU A 346 -1.26 18.27 23.25
C GLU A 346 -1.20 18.64 24.73
N GLU A 347 -0.09 19.22 25.21
CA GLU A 347 0.03 19.76 26.57
C GLU A 347 -1.02 20.85 26.81
N ARG A 348 -1.17 21.83 25.90
CA ARG A 348 -2.20 22.88 25.98
C ARG A 348 -3.63 22.32 25.91
N LYS A 349 -3.87 21.25 25.15
CA LYS A 349 -5.19 20.58 25.14
C LYS A 349 -5.48 19.92 26.48
N GLU A 350 -4.49 19.28 27.10
CA GLU A 350 -4.66 18.67 28.42
C GLU A 350 -4.85 19.74 29.49
N GLU A 351 -4.10 20.84 29.45
CA GLU A 351 -4.32 22.01 30.30
C GLU A 351 -5.75 22.56 30.19
N LEU A 352 -6.26 22.72 28.96
CA LEU A 352 -7.63 23.17 28.71
C LEU A 352 -8.67 22.16 29.23
N ARG A 353 -8.39 20.86 29.11
CA ARG A 353 -9.27 19.78 29.61
C ARG A 353 -9.30 19.77 31.14
N VAL A 354 -8.17 19.99 31.80
CA VAL A 354 -8.05 20.15 33.26
C VAL A 354 -8.74 21.43 33.72
N ALA A 355 -8.52 22.55 33.05
CA ALA A 355 -9.18 23.82 33.36
C ALA A 355 -10.70 23.73 33.23
N ARG A 356 -11.21 23.07 32.17
CA ARG A 356 -12.64 22.85 31.98
C ARG A 356 -13.25 21.93 33.05
N LYS A 357 -12.53 20.89 33.49
CA LYS A 357 -12.96 20.06 34.63
C LYS A 357 -13.05 20.87 35.92
N LYS A 358 -12.08 21.74 36.20
CA LYS A 358 -12.11 22.64 37.36
C LYS A 358 -13.28 23.64 37.30
N ALA A 359 -13.56 24.20 36.14
CA ALA A 359 -14.67 25.15 35.96
C ALA A 359 -16.06 24.51 36.15
N VAL A 360 -16.23 23.24 35.78
CA VAL A 360 -17.50 22.51 35.92
C VAL A 360 -17.69 21.95 37.34
N GLY A 361 -16.61 21.65 38.06
CA GLY A 361 -16.67 21.13 39.43
C GLY A 361 -17.08 22.12 40.53
N GLY A 362 -17.24 23.42 40.20
CA GLY A 362 -17.62 24.46 41.15
C GLY A 362 -19.13 24.77 41.23
N ALA A 363 -19.94 24.17 40.36
CA ALA A 363 -21.40 24.35 40.40
C ALA A 363 -22.02 23.22 41.23
N SER A 364 -22.19 23.43 42.53
CA SER A 364 -23.10 22.66 43.37
C SER A 364 -24.53 22.84 42.84
N SER A 365 -24.94 21.96 41.94
CA SER A 365 -26.31 21.95 41.42
C SER A 365 -27.26 21.50 42.52
N SER A 366 -28.06 22.43 43.03
CA SER A 366 -29.32 22.14 43.69
C SER A 366 -30.24 21.40 42.69
N SER A 367 -30.64 20.20 43.05
CA SER A 367 -31.49 19.31 42.26
C SER A 367 -32.88 19.92 42.01
N PRO A 368 -33.34 20.10 40.77
CA PRO A 368 -34.75 20.33 40.49
C PRO A 368 -35.52 19.01 40.59
N SER A 369 -36.66 19.05 41.26
CA SER A 369 -37.54 17.90 41.49
C SER A 369 -38.02 17.28 40.16
N LYS A 370 -38.01 15.94 40.14
CA LYS A 370 -38.52 15.11 39.05
C LYS A 370 -40.02 15.34 38.89
N LYS A 371 -40.46 15.80 37.72
CA LYS A 371 -41.85 15.61 37.24
C LYS A 371 -41.94 14.27 36.50
N PRO A 372 -43.02 13.50 36.69
CA PRO A 372 -43.20 12.21 36.05
C PRO A 372 -43.59 12.39 34.57
N SER A 373 -42.90 11.67 33.70
CA SER A 373 -43.23 11.52 32.28
C SER A 373 -44.32 10.45 32.08
N PRO A 374 -45.25 10.64 31.13
CA PRO A 374 -46.32 9.68 30.86
C PRO A 374 -45.80 8.46 30.08
N SER A 375 -46.41 7.32 30.40
CA SER A 375 -46.22 6.02 29.77
C SER A 375 -46.56 6.03 28.28
N MET A 376 -45.61 5.65 27.43
CA MET A 376 -45.91 5.21 26.06
C MET A 376 -46.13 3.71 26.05
N SER A 377 -47.32 3.31 25.59
CA SER A 377 -47.74 1.96 25.30
C SER A 377 -46.99 1.40 24.09
N LEU A 378 -46.38 0.23 24.26
CA LEU A 378 -45.87 -0.62 23.18
C LEU A 378 -47.05 -1.33 22.53
N ILE A 379 -47.37 -0.96 21.28
CA ILE A 379 -48.20 -1.79 20.41
C ILE A 379 -47.27 -2.88 19.85
N SER A 380 -47.54 -4.10 20.29
CA SER A 380 -46.98 -5.33 19.72
C SER A 380 -47.88 -5.80 18.57
N SER A 381 -47.28 -6.14 17.45
CA SER A 381 -47.95 -6.91 16.37
C SER A 381 -47.07 -8.12 16.04
N PRO A 382 -47.64 -9.34 15.99
CA PRO A 382 -46.93 -10.53 15.59
C PRO A 382 -46.98 -10.68 14.06
N VAL A 383 -45.85 -10.97 13.43
CA VAL A 383 -45.86 -11.55 12.08
C VAL A 383 -45.48 -13.01 12.21
N SER A 384 -46.52 -13.83 12.07
CA SER A 384 -46.49 -15.28 11.94
C SER A 384 -45.63 -15.71 10.77
N GLY A 385 -44.93 -16.83 10.96
CA GLY A 385 -44.00 -17.39 10.00
C GLY A 385 -44.66 -18.00 8.76
N LEU A 386 -43.80 -18.27 7.78
CA LEU A 386 -44.02 -19.31 6.79
C LEU A 386 -42.67 -20.00 6.56
N VAL A 387 -42.50 -21.14 7.22
CA VAL A 387 -41.47 -22.12 6.92
C VAL A 387 -42.02 -22.97 5.78
N LEU A 388 -41.41 -22.91 4.60
CA LEU A 388 -41.66 -23.87 3.54
C LEU A 388 -40.43 -24.76 3.38
N LEU A 389 -40.53 -25.94 3.97
CA LEU A 389 -39.70 -27.11 3.72
C LEU A 389 -40.18 -27.75 2.41
N LEU A 390 -39.32 -27.82 1.40
CA LEU A 390 -39.46 -28.78 0.31
C LEU A 390 -38.10 -29.41 0.02
N ALA A 391 -38.01 -30.70 0.35
CA ALA A 391 -36.93 -31.60 -0.01
C ALA A 391 -37.53 -32.68 -0.91
N VAL A 392 -37.17 -32.70 -2.20
CA VAL A 392 -37.13 -33.82 -3.17
C VAL A 392 -36.36 -33.24 -4.38
N GLY A 393 -35.39 -33.86 -5.06
CA GLY A 393 -34.80 -35.18 -5.06
C GLY A 393 -33.73 -35.23 -6.16
N PHE A 394 -32.98 -36.32 -6.18
CA PHE A 394 -31.93 -36.69 -7.13
C PHE A 394 -32.30 -36.50 -8.61
N GLY A 395 -31.33 -36.06 -9.44
CA GLY A 395 -31.43 -36.13 -10.89
C GLY A 395 -30.23 -35.51 -11.61
N SER A 396 -29.28 -36.35 -12.03
CA SER A 396 -28.18 -35.99 -12.91
C SER A 396 -28.67 -35.40 -14.23
N PHE A 397 -28.22 -34.20 -14.60
CA PHE A 397 -28.22 -33.75 -16.00
C PHE A 397 -27.08 -32.77 -16.25
N VAL A 398 -26.26 -33.11 -17.25
CA VAL A 398 -25.30 -32.23 -17.92
C VAL A 398 -26.10 -31.19 -18.70
N VAL A 399 -25.93 -29.90 -18.41
CA VAL A 399 -26.37 -28.81 -19.28
C VAL A 399 -25.33 -27.70 -19.30
N THR A 400 -24.71 -27.55 -20.46
CA THR A 400 -23.97 -26.38 -20.92
C THR A 400 -24.87 -25.15 -20.89
N VAL A 401 -24.48 -24.07 -20.21
CA VAL A 401 -25.15 -22.76 -20.32
C VAL A 401 -24.14 -21.69 -20.71
N ALA A 402 -24.24 -21.26 -21.97
CA ALA A 402 -23.73 -20.00 -22.46
C ALA A 402 -24.56 -18.86 -21.86
N PHE A 403 -23.90 -17.87 -21.24
CA PHE A 403 -24.57 -16.65 -20.78
C PHE A 403 -24.33 -15.50 -21.77
N VAL A 404 -25.33 -15.27 -22.62
CA VAL A 404 -25.48 -14.06 -23.43
C VAL A 404 -25.96 -12.93 -22.51
N ARG A 405 -25.19 -11.84 -22.42
CA ARG A 405 -25.53 -10.66 -21.62
C ARG A 405 -26.36 -9.69 -22.46
N TYR A 406 -27.67 -9.62 -22.17
CA TYR A 406 -28.62 -8.72 -22.82
C TYR A 406 -28.48 -7.29 -22.25
N ARG A 407 -28.15 -6.32 -23.12
CA ARG A 407 -28.15 -4.88 -22.84
C ARG A 407 -29.59 -4.37 -22.67
N ARG A 408 -29.87 -3.66 -21.58
CA ARG A 408 -31.09 -2.85 -21.42
C ARG A 408 -30.77 -1.38 -21.75
N LEU A 409 -31.35 -0.91 -22.86
CA LEU A 409 -31.60 0.51 -23.14
C LEU A 409 -32.90 0.94 -22.43
N LYS A 410 -32.86 2.06 -21.72
CA LYS A 410 -34.00 2.94 -21.41
C LYS A 410 -33.44 4.37 -21.53
N ARG A 411 -33.78 5.05 -22.62
CA ARG A 411 -34.77 6.14 -22.70
C ARG A 411 -34.23 7.44 -22.13
#